data_AF-A0A172ZKB2-F1
#
_entry.id   AF-A0A172ZKB2-F1
#
_cell.length_a   1.000
_cell.length_b   1.000
_cell.length_c   1.000
_cell.angle_alpha   90.00
_cell.angle_beta   90.00
_cell.angle_gamma   90.00
#
_symmetry.space_group_name_H-M   'P 1'
#
loop_
_entity.id
_entity.type
_entity.pdbx_description
1 polymer ?
#
loop_
_entity_poly.entity_id
_entity_poly.type
_entity_poly.pdbx_seq_one_letter_code
_entity_poly.pdbx_strand_id
1 'polypeptide(L)' 'MLLKGDVKVTQNNKLNLLSEKFVNAETGQEIEGVTIMVDGKLKQALDIIINQSEEYTNYTEIIRDIIFIGTQKVAESIKK' A
#
# COMPACT_ATOMS: atom_id res chain seq x y z
N MET A 1 9.42 21.91 14.82
CA MET A 1 8.88 22.66 13.67
C MET A 1 8.89 21.71 12.48
N LEU A 2 7.76 21.05 12.21
CA LEU A 2 7.63 20.17 11.04
C LEU A 2 7.28 21.06 9.84
N LEU A 3 8.15 21.04 8.82
CA LEU A 3 7.91 21.77 7.58
C LEU A 3 6.70 21.15 6.88
N LYS A 4 5.57 21.88 6.90
CA LYS A 4 4.43 21.62 6.02
C LYS A 4 4.88 21.99 4.61
N GLY A 5 5.49 21.05 3.90
CA GLY A 5 5.63 21.15 2.45
C GLY A 5 4.27 20.84 1.84
N ASP A 6 3.69 21.80 1.12
CA ASP A 6 2.45 21.59 0.38
C ASP A 6 2.65 20.48 -0.67
N VAL A 7 2.08 19.31 -0.41
CA VAL A 7 2.00 18.24 -1.40
C VAL A 7 0.99 18.68 -2.46
N LYS A 8 1.49 19.11 -3.62
CA LYS A 8 0.66 19.50 -4.75
C LYS A 8 0.08 18.25 -5.40
N VAL A 9 -1.13 17.86 -5.01
CA VAL A 9 -1.87 16.73 -5.59
C VAL A 9 -2.41 17.15 -6.98
N THR A 10 -1.60 16.94 -8.01
CA THR A 10 -2.08 16.98 -9.41
C THR A 10 -3.02 15.81 -9.68
N GLN A 11 -4.13 16.04 -10.37
CA GLN A 11 -5.15 15.09 -10.85
C GLN A 11 -4.57 13.98 -11.76
N ASN A 12 -3.74 13.13 -11.20
CA ASN A 12 -3.23 11.92 -11.78
C ASN A 12 -3.37 10.87 -10.68
N ASN A 13 -4.00 9.73 -10.96
CA ASN A 13 -4.18 8.61 -10.02
C ASN A 13 -2.80 7.98 -9.68
N LYS A 14 -1.89 8.74 -9.08
CA LYS A 14 -0.54 8.32 -8.74
C LYS A 14 -0.56 7.85 -7.30
N LEU A 15 -0.23 6.58 -7.13
CA LEU A 15 0.10 6.01 -5.83
C LEU A 15 1.49 6.51 -5.44
N ASN A 16 1.60 7.15 -4.27
CA ASN A 16 2.90 7.56 -3.75
C ASN A 16 3.43 6.44 -2.84
N LEU A 17 4.59 5.91 -3.22
CA LEU A 17 5.29 4.84 -2.53
C LEU A 17 6.68 5.32 -2.12
N LEU A 18 7.07 5.00 -0.89
CA LEU A 18 8.44 5.14 -0.41
C LEU A 18 8.96 3.75 -0.10
N SER A 19 10.18 3.42 -0.52
CA SER A 19 10.83 2.18 -0.16
C SER A 19 12.11 2.43 0.62
N GLU A 20 12.32 1.61 1.64
CA GLU A 20 13.50 1.62 2.50
C GLU A 20 13.99 0.19 2.67
N LYS A 21 15.31 0.03 2.77
CA LYS A 21 15.93 -1.28 3.03
C LYS A 21 16.24 -1.41 4.52
N PHE A 22 15.86 -2.54 5.07
CA PHE A 22 16.10 -2.96 6.45
C PHE A 22 16.96 -4.22 6.44
N VAL A 23 17.62 -4.51 7.56
CA VAL A 23 18.29 -5.79 7.77
C VAL A 23 17.52 -6.55 8.84
N ASN A 24 17.11 -7.77 8.53
CA ASN A 24 16.51 -8.67 9.50
C ASN A 24 17.56 -9.03 10.56
N ALA A 25 17.29 -8.70 11.83
CA ALA A 25 18.24 -8.96 12.92
C ALA A 25 18.46 -10.45 13.20
N GLU A 26 17.51 -11.32 12.86
CA GLU A 26 17.59 -12.76 13.10
C GLU A 26 18.26 -13.51 11.95
N THR A 27 18.00 -13.11 10.69
CA THR A 27 18.51 -13.81 9.50
C THR A 27 19.68 -13.10 8.81
N GLY A 28 19.92 -11.83 9.13
CA GLY A 28 20.92 -10.99 8.45
C GLY A 28 20.55 -10.59 7.01
N GLN A 29 19.35 -10.93 6.55
CA GLN A 29 18.90 -10.65 5.18
C GLN A 29 18.36 -9.23 5.02
N GLU A 30 18.57 -8.64 3.84
CA GLU A 30 17.92 -7.38 3.46
C GLU A 30 16.41 -7.60 3.26
N ILE A 31 15.61 -6.74 3.87
CA ILE A 31 14.15 -6.67 3.72
C ILE A 31 13.82 -5.31 3.11
N GLU A 32 12.99 -5.29 2.08
CA GLU A 32 12.43 -4.06 1.55
C GLU A 32 11.12 -3.73 2.30
N GLY A 33 11.10 -2.59 2.98
CA GLY A 33 9.88 -2.03 3.55
C GLY A 33 9.31 -0.97 2.62
N VAL A 34 8.00 -1.03 2.39
CA VAL A 34 7.28 -0.10 1.52
C VAL A 34 6.25 0.67 2.34
N THR A 35 6.35 1.99 2.35
CA THR A 35 5.34 2.88 2.89
C THR A 35 4.45 3.40 1.77
N ILE A 36 3.13 3.25 1.94
CA ILE A 36 2.12 3.67 0.97
C ILE A 36 1.37 4.88 1.53
N MET A 37 1.40 6.00 0.80
CA MET A 37 0.57 7.16 1.13
C MET A 37 -0.77 7.02 0.43
N VAL A 38 -1.84 6.86 1.23
CA VAL A 38 -3.21 6.66 0.77
C VAL A 38 -3.94 7.99 0.70
N ASP A 39 -4.23 8.47 -0.51
CA ASP A 39 -5.01 9.70 -0.74
C ASP A 39 -5.86 9.59 -2.02
N GLY A 40 -6.74 10.57 -2.24
CA GLY A 40 -7.54 10.72 -3.44
C GLY A 40 -8.47 9.54 -3.70
N LYS A 41 -8.49 9.05 -4.95
CA LYS A 41 -9.40 7.96 -5.36
C LYS A 41 -9.10 6.63 -4.67
N LEU A 42 -7.84 6.35 -4.32
CA LEU A 42 -7.50 5.14 -3.57
C LEU A 42 -8.12 5.20 -2.17
N LYS A 43 -8.00 6.34 -1.49
CA LYS A 43 -8.64 6.56 -0.19
C LYS A 43 -10.14 6.35 -0.29
N GLN A 44 -10.80 6.95 -1.28
CA GLN A 44 -12.24 6.79 -1.50
C GLN A 44 -12.65 5.33 -1.72
N ALA A 45 -11.87 4.57 -2.50
CA ALA A 45 -12.14 3.15 -2.71
C ALA A 45 -12.00 2.34 -1.41
N LEU A 46 -10.95 2.59 -0.62
CA LEU A 46 -10.75 1.91 0.66
C LEU A 46 -11.83 2.29 1.69
N ASP A 47 -12.24 3.56 1.73
CA ASP A 47 -13.36 4.03 2.56
C ASP A 47 -14.66 3.31 2.22
N ILE A 48 -14.96 3.13 0.93
CA ILE A 48 -16.15 2.40 0.49
C ILE A 48 -16.09 0.95 0.99
N ILE A 49 -14.94 0.28 0.87
CA ILE A 49 -14.76 -1.11 1.31
C ILE A 49 -15.00 -1.22 2.83
N ILE A 50 -14.38 -0.35 3.64
CA ILE A 50 -14.59 -0.34 5.09
C ILE A 50 -16.07 -0.12 5.44
N ASN A 51 -16.73 0.83 4.77
CA ASN A 51 -18.12 1.16 5.10
C ASN A 51 -19.14 0.09 4.65
N GLN A 52 -18.75 -0.80 3.74
CA GLN A 52 -19.65 -1.81 3.15
C GLN A 52 -19.34 -3.23 3.61
N SER A 53 -18.23 -3.45 4.31
CA SER A 53 -17.82 -4.77 4.78
C SER A 53 -17.64 -4.77 6.30
N GLU A 54 -18.23 -5.75 6.97
CA GLU A 54 -17.97 -6.01 8.39
C GLU A 54 -16.61 -6.70 8.64
N GLU A 55 -15.97 -7.19 7.56
CA GLU A 55 -14.71 -7.95 7.65
C GLU A 55 -13.47 -7.05 7.78
N TYR A 56 -13.59 -5.78 7.40
CA TYR A 56 -12.47 -4.84 7.35
C TYR A 56 -12.65 -3.67 8.30
N THR A 57 -11.69 -3.50 9.20
CA THR A 57 -11.73 -2.44 10.21
C THR A 57 -10.80 -1.28 9.90
N ASN A 58 -9.80 -1.49 9.03
CA ASN A 58 -8.79 -0.50 8.68
C ASN A 58 -8.20 -0.74 7.29
N TYR A 59 -7.56 0.29 6.73
CA TYR A 59 -6.95 0.21 5.40
C TYR A 59 -5.82 -0.83 5.30
N THR A 60 -5.10 -1.08 6.39
CA THR A 60 -3.94 -2.00 6.39
C THR A 60 -4.37 -3.43 6.13
N GLU A 61 -5.50 -3.86 6.69
CA GLU A 61 -6.12 -5.17 6.39
C GLU A 61 -6.47 -5.30 4.92
N ILE A 62 -7.17 -4.31 4.36
CA ILE A 62 -7.57 -4.32 2.96
C ILE A 62 -6.35 -4.35 2.03
N ILE A 63 -5.35 -3.50 2.30
CA ILE A 63 -4.11 -3.43 1.50
C ILE A 63 -3.33 -4.74 1.57
N ARG A 64 -3.26 -5.38 2.74
CA ARG A 64 -2.60 -6.69 2.91
C ARG A 64 -3.22 -7.73 1.99
N ASP A 65 -4.54 -7.85 2.00
CA ASP A 65 -5.26 -8.84 1.18
C ASP A 65 -5.11 -8.52 -0.32
N ILE A 66 -5.22 -7.25 -0.71
CA ILE A 66 -4.99 -6.80 -2.09
C ILE A 66 -3.58 -7.19 -2.55
N ILE A 67 -2.56 -7.02 -1.71
CA ILE A 67 -1.17 -7.39 -2.06
C ILE A 67 -1.05 -8.91 -2.22
N PHE A 68 -1.59 -9.74 -1.33
CA PHE A 68 -1.52 -11.20 -1.48
C PHE A 68 -2.26 -11.70 -2.71
N ILE A 69 -3.50 -11.25 -2.92
CA ILE A 69 -4.30 -11.62 -4.09
C ILE A 69 -3.64 -11.12 -5.38
N GLY A 70 -3.14 -9.88 -5.37
CA GLY A 70 -2.47 -9.26 -6.50
C GLY A 70 -1.19 -9.99 -6.89
N THR A 71 -0.33 -10.31 -5.91
CA THR A 71 0.94 -11.02 -6.13
C THR A 71 0.69 -12.42 -6.67
N GLN A 72 -0.32 -13.14 -6.18
CA GLN A 72 -0.70 -14.45 -6.73
C GLN A 72 -1.08 -14.34 -8.21
N LYS A 73 -1.95 -13.39 -8.57
CA LYS A 73 -2.38 -13.16 -9.97
C LYS A 73 -1.23 -12.81 -10.89
N VAL A 74 -0.28 -11.99 -10.42
CA VAL A 74 0.94 -11.65 -11.17
C VAL A 74 1.84 -12.87 -11.33
N ALA A 75 2.04 -13.66 -10.28
CA ALA A 75 2.85 -14.87 -10.36
C ALA A 75 2.26 -15.90 -11.35
N GLU A 76 0.94 -16.03 -11.38
CA GLU A 76 0.22 -16.89 -12.34
C GLU A 76 0.34 -16.39 -13.79
N SER A 77 0.34 -15.08 -14.01
CA SER A 77 0.44 -14.52 -15.36
C SER A 77 1.82 -14.70 -16.00
N ILE A 78 2.87 -14.77 -15.18
CA ILE A 78 4.27 -14.96 -15.62
C ILE A 78 4.60 -16.43 -15.89
N LYS A 79 3.86 -17.38 -15.31
CA LYS A 79 4.08 -18.83 -15.52
C LYS A 79 3.55 -19.37 -16.86
N LYS A 80 3.05 -18.50 -17.74
CA LYS A 80 2.61 -18.82 -19.10
C LYS A 80 3.77 -18.72 -20.08
#